data_AF-A0A524G815-F1
#
_entry.id   AF-A0A524G815-F1
#
_cell.length_a   1.000
_cell.length_b   1.000
_cell.length_c   1.000
_cell.angle_alpha   90.00
_cell.angle_beta   90.00
_cell.angle_gamma   90.00
#
_symmetry.space_group_name_H-M   'P 1'
#
loop_
_entity.id
_entity.type
_entity.pdbx_description
1 polymer ?
#
loop_
_entity_poly.entity_id
_entity_poly.type
_entity_poly.pdbx_seq_one_letter_code
_entity_poly.pdbx_strand_id
1 'polypeptide(L)'
;MVVDHTSQYYSDMKVKLHEIIALGRVSSIEMISEQIGVEEEIVREYLQDLVEEGSIEGSLSSDGTRFFLADVKVSIAPVISNVDYGPEMKVADTKLAKIITLSGFIIIILGAIIRGFSSIDFRFDNVGTALFMIGLFTLIVGWIQISRANPPSRI
;
A
#
# COMPACT_ATOMS: atom_id res chain seq x y z
N MET A 1 19.21 1.87 67.38
CA MET A 1 19.30 1.14 66.10
C MET A 1 18.08 1.56 65.29
N VAL A 2 18.23 2.60 64.47
CA VAL A 2 17.17 3.06 63.58
C VAL A 2 17.14 2.05 62.45
N VAL A 3 16.10 1.23 62.40
CA VAL A 3 15.90 0.31 61.28
C VAL A 3 15.33 1.17 60.16
N ASP A 4 16.17 1.51 59.18
CA ASP A 4 15.79 2.26 57.98
C ASP A 4 14.82 1.43 57.14
N HIS A 5 13.53 1.51 57.46
CA HIS A 5 12.44 0.86 56.73
C HIS A 5 12.33 1.32 55.26
N THR A 6 12.94 2.44 54.90
CA THR A 6 13.05 2.98 53.54
C THR A 6 13.96 2.15 52.65
N SER A 7 15.06 1.59 53.19
CA SER A 7 16.04 0.82 52.39
C SER A 7 15.47 -0.51 51.87
N GLN A 8 14.65 -1.16 52.70
CA GLN A 8 14.04 -2.45 52.38
C GLN A 8 12.89 -2.32 51.37
N TYR A 9 12.10 -1.25 51.50
CA TYR A 9 11.05 -0.91 50.52
C TYR A 9 11.65 -0.58 49.15
N TYR A 10 12.77 0.15 49.14
CA TYR A 10 13.49 0.51 47.93
C TYR A 10 14.14 -0.70 47.22
N SER A 11 14.69 -1.66 47.97
CA SER A 11 15.21 -2.89 47.37
C SER A 11 14.10 -3.75 46.76
N ASP A 12 12.96 -3.88 47.46
CA ASP A 12 11.82 -4.65 46.97
C ASP A 12 11.22 -4.03 45.69
N MET A 13 11.26 -2.70 45.57
CA MET A 13 10.83 -1.97 44.37
C MET A 13 11.75 -2.19 43.18
N LYS A 14 13.06 -2.05 43.38
CA LYS A 14 14.06 -2.31 42.34
C LYS A 14 13.97 -3.75 41.81
N VAL A 15 13.71 -4.72 42.68
CA VAL A 15 13.52 -6.13 42.30
C VAL A 15 12.27 -6.33 41.46
N LYS A 16 11.13 -5.72 41.84
CA LYS A 16 9.89 -5.80 41.04
C LYS A 16 10.03 -5.13 39.68
N LEU A 17 10.71 -3.98 39.64
CA LEU A 17 10.99 -3.26 38.40
C LEU A 17 11.88 -4.10 37.47
N HIS A 18 12.92 -4.73 38.01
CA HIS A 18 13.78 -5.67 37.28
C HIS A 18 12.97 -6.82 36.68
N GLU A 19 12.07 -7.45 37.44
CA GLU A 19 11.25 -8.56 36.97
C GLU A 19 10.30 -8.15 35.83
N ILE A 20 9.62 -7.01 35.95
CA ILE A 20 8.68 -6.51 34.92
C ILE A 20 9.40 -6.24 33.59
N ILE A 21 10.60 -5.68 33.68
CA ILE A 21 11.42 -5.30 32.52
C ILE A 21 12.09 -6.52 31.91
N ALA A 22 12.74 -7.38 32.72
CA ALA A 22 13.41 -8.60 32.25
C ALA A 22 12.43 -9.60 31.60
N LEU A 23 11.17 -9.64 32.05
CA LEU A 23 10.12 -10.44 31.41
C LEU A 23 9.59 -9.85 30.10
N GLY A 24 10.09 -8.68 29.67
CA GLY A 24 9.77 -8.05 28.38
C GLY A 24 8.31 -7.66 28.23
N ARG A 25 7.58 -7.47 29.35
CA ARG A 25 6.12 -7.30 29.33
C ARG A 25 5.67 -5.88 29.03
N VAL A 26 6.49 -4.88 29.36
CA VAL A 26 6.09 -3.47 29.32
C VAL A 26 7.29 -2.57 28.99
N SER A 27 7.14 -1.69 27.99
CA SER A 27 8.14 -0.67 27.61
C SER A 27 7.73 0.77 27.92
N SER A 28 6.47 1.01 28.30
CA SER A 28 5.96 2.34 28.68
C SER A 28 6.19 2.61 30.16
N ILE A 29 6.77 3.76 30.49
CA ILE A 29 7.00 4.17 31.88
C ILE A 29 5.67 4.39 32.61
N GLU A 30 4.66 4.92 31.94
CA GLU A 30 3.29 5.08 32.46
C GLU A 30 2.71 3.73 32.93
N MET A 31 2.87 2.68 32.13
CA MET A 31 2.38 1.34 32.48
C MET A 31 3.19 0.70 33.60
N ILE A 32 4.50 0.98 33.68
CA ILE A 32 5.36 0.51 34.78
C ILE A 32 4.98 1.21 36.09
N SER A 33 4.74 2.53 36.03
CA SER A 33 4.22 3.36 37.11
C SER A 33 2.88 2.83 37.63
N GLU A 34 1.95 2.50 36.75
CA GLU A 34 0.65 1.92 37.11
C GLU A 34 0.79 0.53 37.76
N GLN A 35 1.70 -0.32 37.27
CA GLN A 35 1.90 -1.66 37.81
C GLN A 35 2.60 -1.69 39.18
N ILE A 36 3.52 -0.75 39.42
CA ILE A 36 4.29 -0.68 40.66
C ILE A 36 3.60 0.26 41.67
N GLY A 37 2.69 1.12 41.21
CA GLY A 37 1.94 2.08 42.03
C GLY A 37 2.78 3.27 42.49
N VAL A 38 3.71 3.73 41.65
CA VAL A 38 4.71 4.75 41.96
C VAL A 38 4.74 5.80 40.86
N GLU A 39 4.97 7.07 41.20
CA GLU A 39 5.05 8.15 40.22
C GLU A 39 6.11 7.91 39.14
N GLU A 40 5.79 8.31 37.91
CA GLU A 40 6.66 8.10 36.73
C GLU A 40 8.07 8.67 36.90
N GLU A 41 8.19 9.78 37.64
CA GLU A 41 9.49 10.42 37.90
C GLU A 41 10.41 9.51 38.73
N ILE A 42 9.85 8.85 39.75
CA ILE A 42 10.59 7.93 40.62
C ILE A 42 10.92 6.64 39.85
N VAL A 43 10.03 6.18 38.97
CA VAL A 43 10.31 5.04 38.08
C VAL A 43 11.48 5.36 37.15
N ARG A 44 11.57 6.59 36.63
CA ARG A 44 12.69 7.02 35.79
C ARG A 44 14.01 7.02 36.54
N GLU A 45 14.01 7.51 37.78
CA GLU A 45 15.19 7.49 38.65
C GLU A 45 15.65 6.05 38.92
N TYR A 46 14.73 5.15 39.28
CA TYR A 46 15.07 3.74 39.54
C TYR A 46 15.54 3.00 38.30
N LEU A 47 14.98 3.31 37.13
CA LEU A 47 15.45 2.77 35.85
C LEU A 47 16.88 3.21 35.56
N GLN A 48 17.18 4.50 35.78
CA GLN A 48 18.52 5.02 35.57
C GLN A 48 19.53 4.38 36.53
N ASP A 49 19.19 4.27 37.81
CA ASP A 49 20.03 3.59 38.79
C ASP A 49 20.31 2.14 38.41
N LEU A 50 19.29 1.40 37.95
CA LEU A 50 19.44 0.00 37.53
C LEU A 50 20.29 -0.18 36.27
N VAL A 51 20.31 0.82 35.39
CA VAL A 51 21.19 0.87 34.22
C VAL A 51 22.63 1.22 34.63
N GLU A 52 22.80 2.18 35.54
CA GLU A 52 24.12 2.58 36.08
C GLU A 52 24.76 1.45 36.91
N GLU A 53 23.95 0.69 37.65
CA GLU A 53 24.36 -0.52 38.38
C GLU A 53 24.70 -1.70 37.45
N GLY A 54 24.36 -1.62 36.15
CA GLY A 54 24.54 -2.70 35.17
C GLY A 54 23.61 -3.89 35.37
N SER A 55 22.55 -3.73 36.18
CA SER A 55 21.54 -4.78 36.44
C SER A 55 20.59 -4.97 35.26
N ILE A 56 20.42 -3.94 34.41
CA ILE A 56 19.57 -3.94 33.22
C ILE A 56 20.30 -3.22 32.08
N GLU A 57 20.32 -3.81 30.89
CA GLU A 57 20.86 -3.16 29.70
C GLU A 57 19.72 -2.55 28.87
N GLY A 58 19.69 -1.23 28.72
CA GLY A 58 18.64 -0.53 27.99
C GLY A 58 18.86 0.98 27.90
N SER A 59 17.96 1.68 27.21
CA SER A 59 17.97 3.15 27.13
C SER A 59 16.57 3.75 27.24
N LEU A 60 16.50 4.93 27.85
CA LEU A 60 15.29 5.75 27.86
C LEU A 60 15.11 6.43 26.49
N SER A 61 13.87 6.52 26.04
CA SER A 61 13.47 7.28 24.86
C SER A 61 13.82 8.77 25.01
N SER A 62 14.02 9.48 23.90
CA SER A 62 14.34 10.92 23.90
C SER A 62 13.24 11.79 24.52
N ASP A 63 12.00 11.29 24.56
CA ASP A 63 10.86 11.94 25.21
C ASP A 63 10.68 11.52 26.68
N GLY A 64 11.51 10.62 27.19
CA GLY A 64 11.45 10.15 28.57
C GLY A 64 10.19 9.34 28.92
N THR A 65 9.43 8.87 27.93
CA THR A 65 8.15 8.16 28.14
C THR A 65 8.28 6.63 28.10
N ARG A 66 9.37 6.12 27.51
CA ARG A 66 9.58 4.70 27.25
C ARG A 66 10.98 4.25 27.62
N PHE A 67 11.07 3.00 28.08
CA PHE A 67 12.33 2.31 28.33
C PHE A 67 12.48 1.14 27.35
N PHE A 68 13.60 1.11 26.62
CA PHE A 68 13.91 0.07 25.65
C PHE A 68 15.04 -0.81 26.17
N LEU A 69 14.77 -2.09 26.42
CA LEU A 69 15.81 -3.07 26.69
C LEU A 69 16.70 -3.27 25.46
N ALA A 70 18.01 -3.40 25.67
CA ALA A 70 18.99 -3.62 24.61
C ALA A 70 18.80 -4.98 23.91
N ASP A 71 18.28 -5.98 24.63
CA ASP A 71 18.11 -7.36 24.13
C ASP A 71 16.65 -7.71 23.77
N VAL A 72 15.83 -6.71 23.43
CA VAL A 72 14.57 -7.03 22.75
C VAL A 72 14.93 -7.53 21.37
N LYS A 73 14.88 -8.85 21.22
CA LYS A 73 14.87 -9.54 19.93
C LYS A 73 13.64 -9.05 19.18
N VAL A 74 13.78 -7.89 18.51
CA VAL A 74 12.81 -7.38 17.56
C VAL A 74 12.57 -8.56 16.64
N SER A 75 11.37 -9.13 16.68
CA SER A 75 11.02 -10.15 15.71
C SER A 75 11.32 -9.51 14.38
N ILE A 76 12.38 -9.98 13.72
CA ILE A 76 12.60 -9.74 12.30
C ILE A 76 11.53 -10.61 11.64
N ALA A 77 10.26 -10.22 11.83
CA ALA A 77 9.23 -10.56 10.90
C ALA A 77 9.83 -10.17 9.56
N PRO A 78 9.92 -11.10 8.60
CA PRO A 78 10.49 -10.79 7.30
C PRO A 78 9.78 -9.53 6.83
N VAL A 79 10.53 -8.43 6.73
CA VAL A 79 10.05 -7.22 6.09
C VAL A 79 9.94 -7.64 4.64
N ILE A 80 8.79 -8.22 4.29
CA ILE A 80 8.40 -8.39 2.91
C ILE A 80 8.34 -6.94 2.45
N SER A 81 9.38 -6.53 1.72
CA SER A 81 9.30 -5.36 0.88
C SER A 81 8.13 -5.64 -0.05
N ASN A 82 6.92 -5.28 0.38
CA ASN A 82 5.80 -5.15 -0.52
C ASN A 82 6.22 -4.00 -1.42
N VAL A 83 6.96 -4.35 -2.46
CA VAL A 83 7.07 -3.51 -3.63
C VAL A 83 5.62 -3.42 -4.07
N ASP A 84 4.98 -2.32 -3.68
CA ASP A 84 3.65 -1.98 -4.10
C ASP A 84 3.77 -1.67 -5.58
N TYR A 85 3.79 -2.73 -6.40
CA TYR A 85 3.48 -2.64 -7.80
C TYR A 85 2.02 -2.20 -7.82
N GLY A 86 1.80 -0.88 -7.70
CA GLY A 86 0.47 -0.28 -7.74
C GLY A 86 -0.35 -0.92 -8.86
N PRO A 87 -1.68 -0.94 -8.73
CA PRO A 87 -2.56 -1.88 -9.41
C PRO A 87 -2.09 -2.16 -10.84
N GLU A 88 -1.65 -3.39 -11.12
CA GLU A 88 -1.28 -3.82 -12.46
C GLU A 88 -2.48 -3.57 -13.38
N MET A 89 -2.44 -2.49 -14.14
CA MET A 89 -3.46 -2.22 -15.14
C MET A 89 -3.31 -3.30 -16.20
N LYS A 90 -4.18 -4.32 -16.14
CA LYS A 90 -4.29 -5.31 -17.20
C LYS A 90 -4.50 -4.57 -18.51
N VAL A 91 -3.52 -4.68 -19.42
CA VAL A 91 -3.63 -4.14 -20.77
C VAL A 91 -4.86 -4.77 -21.41
N ALA A 92 -5.85 -3.96 -21.78
CA ALA A 92 -7.05 -4.46 -22.40
C ALA A 92 -6.71 -5.12 -23.76
N ASP A 93 -7.24 -6.32 -24.01
CA ASP A 93 -7.03 -6.99 -25.30
C ASP A 93 -7.81 -6.26 -26.39
N THR A 94 -7.08 -5.58 -27.29
CA THR A 94 -7.63 -4.78 -28.39
C THR A 94 -7.72 -5.56 -29.70
N LYS A 95 -7.38 -6.85 -29.75
CA LYS A 95 -7.35 -7.63 -31.00
C LYS A 95 -8.70 -7.60 -31.73
N LEU A 96 -9.79 -7.82 -31.00
CA LEU A 96 -11.13 -7.84 -31.58
C LEU A 96 -11.52 -6.46 -32.14
N ALA A 97 -11.24 -5.39 -31.40
CA ALA A 97 -11.52 -4.02 -31.82
C ALA A 97 -10.71 -3.62 -33.07
N LYS A 98 -9.45 -4.08 -33.17
CA LYS A 98 -8.61 -3.90 -34.38
C LYS A 98 -9.20 -4.62 -35.59
N ILE A 99 -9.69 -5.85 -35.43
CA ILE A 99 -10.32 -6.61 -36.51
C ILE A 99 -11.59 -5.90 -37.01
N ILE A 100 -12.43 -5.41 -36.09
CA ILE A 100 -13.66 -4.67 -36.43
C ILE A 100 -13.33 -3.37 -37.18
N THR A 101 -12.31 -2.64 -36.72
CA THR A 101 -11.90 -1.39 -37.37
C THR A 101 -11.36 -1.66 -38.78
N LEU A 102 -10.56 -2.72 -38.94
CA LEU A 102 -10.01 -3.13 -40.23
C LEU A 102 -11.12 -3.60 -41.20
N SER A 103 -12.09 -4.38 -40.72
CA SER A 103 -13.21 -4.82 -41.55
C SER A 103 -14.08 -3.65 -42.00
N GLY A 104 -14.36 -2.69 -41.10
CA GLY A 104 -15.04 -1.44 -41.45
C GLY A 104 -14.32 -0.66 -42.55
N PHE A 105 -12.99 -0.57 -42.47
CA PHE A 105 -12.16 0.09 -43.49
C PHE A 105 -12.24 -0.61 -44.87
N ILE A 106 -12.20 -1.94 -44.89
CA ILE A 106 -12.34 -2.74 -46.12
C ILE A 106 -13.72 -2.51 -46.75
N ILE A 107 -14.78 -2.50 -45.94
CA ILE A 107 -16.16 -2.26 -46.40
C ILE A 107 -16.29 -0.86 -47.02
N ILE A 108 -15.67 0.16 -46.43
CA ILE A 108 -15.64 1.52 -46.99
C ILE A 108 -14.99 1.53 -48.38
N ILE A 109 -13.84 0.87 -48.53
CA ILE A 109 -13.13 0.78 -49.82
C ILE A 109 -14.01 0.09 -50.87
N LEU A 110 -14.64 -1.03 -50.52
CA LEU A 110 -15.55 -1.75 -51.41
C LEU A 110 -16.74 -0.88 -51.82
N GLY A 111 -17.35 -0.16 -50.88
CA GLY A 111 -18.46 0.75 -51.16
C GLY A 111 -18.05 1.88 -52.11
N ALA A 112 -16.86 2.45 -51.92
CA ALA A 112 -16.31 3.48 -52.80
C ALA A 112 -16.04 2.95 -54.22
N ILE A 113 -15.48 1.74 -54.35
CA ILE A 113 -15.25 1.10 -55.65
C ILE A 113 -16.58 0.84 -56.37
N ILE A 114 -17.55 0.24 -55.68
CA ILE A 114 -18.88 -0.05 -56.23
C ILE A 114 -19.56 1.23 -56.72
N ARG A 115 -19.47 2.30 -55.92
CA ARG A 115 -20.02 3.61 -56.28
C ARG A 115 -19.35 4.22 -57.52
N GLY A 116 -18.07 3.93 -57.76
CA GLY A 116 -17.35 4.32 -58.97
C GLY A 116 -17.95 3.75 -60.26
N PHE A 117 -18.71 2.65 -60.18
CA PHE A 117 -19.44 2.06 -61.31
C PHE A 117 -20.85 2.66 -61.52
N SER A 118 -21.19 3.75 -60.84
CA SER A 118 -22.47 4.45 -61.00
C SER A 118 -22.76 4.92 -62.43
N SER A 119 -21.72 5.12 -63.25
CA SER A 119 -21.86 5.44 -64.67
C SER A 119 -22.47 4.31 -65.51
N ILE A 120 -22.45 3.06 -65.01
CA ILE A 120 -23.01 1.88 -65.69
C ILE A 120 -24.48 1.69 -65.33
N ASP A 121 -24.83 1.78 -64.03
CA ASP A 121 -26.21 1.68 -63.54
C ASP A 121 -26.34 2.48 -62.22
N PHE A 122 -27.40 3.29 -62.10
CA PHE A 122 -27.69 4.08 -60.90
C PHE A 122 -27.85 3.22 -59.65
N ARG A 123 -28.22 1.94 -59.79
CA ARG A 123 -28.33 0.99 -58.68
C ARG A 123 -27.01 0.82 -57.94
N PHE A 124 -25.87 0.90 -58.63
CA PHE A 124 -24.55 0.80 -58.01
C PHE A 124 -24.23 2.00 -57.11
N ASP A 125 -24.76 3.19 -57.39
CA ASP A 125 -24.58 4.35 -56.51
C ASP A 125 -25.31 4.16 -55.17
N ASN A 126 -26.54 3.66 -55.22
CA ASN A 126 -27.34 3.37 -54.03
C ASN A 126 -26.72 2.25 -53.18
N VAL A 127 -26.32 1.14 -53.82
CA VAL A 127 -25.69 0.00 -53.13
C VAL A 127 -24.32 0.41 -52.57
N GLY A 128 -23.51 1.12 -53.36
CA GLY A 128 -22.20 1.62 -52.93
C GLY A 128 -22.30 2.59 -51.76
N THR A 129 -23.28 3.49 -51.78
CA THR A 129 -23.55 4.44 -50.69
C THR A 129 -24.03 3.72 -49.42
N ALA A 130 -24.93 2.74 -49.54
CA ALA A 130 -25.36 1.92 -48.40
C ALA A 130 -24.19 1.15 -47.79
N LEU A 131 -23.36 0.51 -48.62
CA LEU A 131 -22.18 -0.24 -48.16
C LEU A 131 -21.15 0.68 -47.47
N PHE A 132 -20.90 1.85 -48.06
CA PHE A 132 -20.03 2.87 -47.47
C PHE A 132 -20.53 3.30 -46.09
N MET A 133 -21.85 3.49 -45.94
CA MET A 133 -22.44 3.89 -44.66
C MET A 133 -22.33 2.81 -43.58
N ILE A 134 -22.54 1.55 -43.95
CA ILE A 134 -22.33 0.40 -43.06
C ILE A 134 -20.84 0.32 -42.65
N GLY A 135 -19.92 0.52 -43.59
CA GLY A 135 -18.49 0.54 -43.32
C GLY A 135 -18.10 1.66 -42.34
N LEU A 136 -18.64 2.87 -42.53
CA LEU A 136 -18.39 4.01 -41.64
C LEU A 136 -18.92 3.73 -40.21
N PHE A 137 -20.13 3.21 -40.09
CA PHE A 137 -20.71 2.85 -38.80
C PHE A 137 -19.85 1.80 -38.07
N THR A 138 -19.43 0.76 -38.79
CA THR A 138 -18.58 -0.31 -38.25
C THR A 138 -17.23 0.24 -37.78
N LEU A 139 -16.65 1.17 -38.55
CA LEU A 139 -15.39 1.83 -38.21
C LEU A 139 -15.51 2.71 -36.96
N ILE A 140 -16.62 3.45 -36.79
CA ILE A 140 -16.91 4.23 -35.58
C ILE A 140 -17.01 3.30 -34.36
N VAL A 141 -17.74 2.19 -34.47
CA VAL A 141 -17.88 1.21 -33.38
C VAL A 141 -16.52 0.61 -33.00
N GLY A 142 -15.71 0.21 -33.99
CA GLY A 142 -14.36 -0.30 -33.75
C GLY A 142 -13.46 0.74 -33.07
N TRP A 143 -13.51 1.99 -33.51
CA TRP A 143 -12.74 3.09 -32.94
C TRP A 143 -13.11 3.37 -31.48
N ILE A 144 -14.41 3.39 -31.15
CA ILE A 144 -14.88 3.57 -29.76
C ILE A 144 -14.35 2.46 -28.85
N GLN A 145 -14.36 1.21 -29.33
CA GLN A 145 -13.81 0.09 -28.57
C GLN A 145 -12.29 0.21 -28.34
N ILE A 146 -11.53 0.63 -29.35
CA ILE A 146 -10.09 0.88 -29.21
C ILE A 146 -9.82 2.01 -28.22
N SER A 147 -10.55 3.12 -28.32
CA SER A 147 -10.39 4.28 -27.44
C SER A 147 -10.70 3.96 -25.99
N ARG A 148 -11.70 3.12 -25.72
CA ARG A 148 -12.04 2.66 -24.37
C ARG A 148 -11.02 1.70 -23.77
N ALA A 149 -10.32 0.95 -24.62
CA ALA A 149 -9.32 -0.03 -24.19
C ALA A 149 -7.98 0.63 -23.80
N ASN A 150 -7.66 1.81 -24.34
CA ASN A 150 -6.49 2.61 -23.98
C ASN A 150 -6.91 4.04 -23.62
N PRO A 151 -7.53 4.25 -22.44
CA PRO A 151 -7.79 5.61 -21.97
C PRO A 151 -6.44 6.35 -21.80
N PRO A 152 -6.36 7.65 -22.14
CA PRO A 152 -5.14 8.42 -21.96
C PRO A 152 -4.74 8.41 -20.47
N SER A 153 -3.60 7.80 -20.17
CA SER A 153 -3.10 7.58 -18.81
C SER A 153 -2.38 8.80 -18.21
N ARG A 154 -2.44 9.95 -18.87
CA ARG A 154 -1.82 11.21 -18.44
C ARG A 154 -2.76 12.37 -18.70
N ILE A 155 -3.40 12.83 -17.61
CA ILE A 155 -3.93 14.19 -17.45
C ILE A 155 -3.20 14.78 -16.25
#